data_AF-U5HTP5-F1
#
_entry.id   AF-U5HTP5-F1
#
_cell.length_a   1.000
_cell.length_b   1.000
_cell.length_c   1.000
_cell.angle_alpha   90.00
_cell.angle_beta   90.00
_cell.angle_gamma   90.00
#
_symmetry.space_group_name_H-M   'P 1'
#
loop_
_entity.id
_entity.type
_entity.pdbx_description
1 polymer ?
#
loop_
_entity_poly.entity_id
_entity_poly.type
_entity_poly.pdbx_seq_one_letter_code
_entity_poly.pdbx_strand_id
1 'polypeptide(L)'
;ERQKNVKNIMLKNILDACGGALGLWSIGFALSQGEGKSNFVGDQESFFFLQGVKESSQYIVFFFHFTFAATAATIVAGTIAERCKMVAYLLYSVLLTAFVYPVVTHSVWNSNGFMIAFREDALWGSGMVDFAGSGVVHMTGGCTALVAAIILGPRRGRFYDNDGNVFPEPVSFPPHSVALQVLGTFIL
;
A
#
# COMPACT_ATOMS: atom_id res chain seq x y z
N GLU A 1 3.58 17.25 -8.28
CA GLU A 1 3.85 17.93 -7.00
C GLU A 1 4.08 19.41 -7.24
N ARG A 2 3.70 20.29 -6.29
CA ARG A 2 4.14 21.69 -6.29
C ARG A 2 5.54 21.78 -5.69
N GLN A 3 6.37 22.70 -6.20
CA GLN A 3 7.77 22.86 -5.79
C GLN A 3 7.99 22.93 -4.27
N LYS A 4 7.06 23.58 -3.56
CA LYS A 4 7.11 23.75 -2.10
C LYS A 4 7.01 22.45 -1.29
N ASN A 5 6.52 21.36 -1.90
CA ASN A 5 6.23 20.11 -1.20
C ASN A 5 7.21 18.97 -1.51
N VAL A 6 8.19 19.20 -2.39
CA VAL A 6 9.14 18.18 -2.87
C VAL A 6 9.90 17.50 -1.72
N LYS A 7 10.40 18.27 -0.74
CA LYS A 7 11.11 17.70 0.42
C LYS A 7 10.23 16.78 1.26
N ASN A 8 8.97 17.17 1.44
CA ASN A 8 8.02 16.42 2.25
C ASN A 8 7.65 15.08 1.59
N ILE A 9 7.43 15.05 0.28
CA ILE A 9 7.09 13.81 -0.43
C ILE A 9 8.29 12.86 -0.52
N MET A 10 9.50 13.37 -0.74
CA MET A 10 10.71 12.53 -0.74
C MET A 10 10.90 11.85 0.63
N LEU A 11 10.69 12.60 1.72
CA LEU A 11 10.77 12.03 3.07
C LEU A 11 9.69 10.96 3.28
N LYS A 12 8.46 11.19 2.82
CA LYS A 12 7.35 10.21 2.92
C LYS A 12 7.69 8.90 2.24
N ASN A 13 8.20 8.93 1.02
CA ASN A 13 8.56 7.71 0.29
C ASN A 13 9.68 6.91 0.98
N ILE A 14 10.69 7.58 1.55
CA ILE A 14 11.74 6.91 2.33
C ILE A 14 11.14 6.27 3.59
N LEU A 15 10.28 7.01 4.29
CA LEU A 15 9.68 6.49 5.50
C LEU A 15 8.64 5.39 5.24
N ASP A 16 8.01 5.35 4.07
CA ASP A 16 7.19 4.20 3.66
C ASP A 16 8.04 2.95 3.46
N ALA A 17 9.22 3.09 2.85
CA ALA A 17 10.13 1.96 2.72
C ALA A 17 10.58 1.46 4.11
N CYS A 18 10.98 2.36 5.01
CA CYS A 18 11.40 1.98 6.37
C CYS A 18 10.24 1.42 7.21
N GLY A 19 9.12 2.14 7.26
CA GLY A 19 7.92 1.75 8.01
C GLY A 19 7.29 0.49 7.45
N GLY A 20 7.30 0.34 6.12
CA GLY A 20 6.85 -0.86 5.42
C GLY A 20 7.70 -2.08 5.73
N ALA A 21 9.02 -1.92 5.74
CA ALA A 21 9.93 -2.97 6.16
C ALA A 21 9.66 -3.40 7.61
N LEU A 22 9.52 -2.45 8.54
CA LEU A 22 9.24 -2.74 9.96
C LEU A 22 7.85 -3.36 10.17
N GLY A 23 6.83 -2.87 9.49
CA GLY A 23 5.46 -3.37 9.58
C GLY A 23 5.35 -4.81 9.08
N LEU A 24 5.92 -5.08 7.91
CA LEU A 24 5.94 -6.44 7.37
C LEU A 24 6.84 -7.36 8.19
N TRP A 25 8.03 -6.92 8.60
CA TRP A 25 8.95 -7.71 9.41
C TRP A 25 8.34 -8.14 10.75
N SER A 26 7.67 -7.22 11.46
CA SER A 26 7.16 -7.48 12.81
C SER A 26 5.98 -8.44 12.81
N ILE A 27 4.93 -8.15 12.05
CA ILE A 27 3.70 -8.95 12.03
C ILE A 27 3.22 -9.29 10.62
N GLY A 28 3.46 -8.45 9.62
CA GLY A 28 2.83 -8.63 8.32
C GLY A 28 3.30 -9.88 7.56
N PHE A 29 4.54 -10.33 7.74
CA PHE A 29 5.02 -11.57 7.14
C PHE A 29 4.32 -12.79 7.76
N ALA A 30 4.07 -12.77 9.08
CA ALA A 30 3.28 -13.79 9.76
C ALA A 30 1.84 -13.83 9.26
N LEU A 31 1.19 -12.66 9.13
CA LEU A 31 -0.19 -12.60 8.67
C LEU A 31 -0.35 -13.02 7.20
N SER A 32 0.65 -12.77 6.36
CA SER A 32 0.60 -13.11 4.92
C SER A 32 1.03 -14.55 4.63
N GLN A 33 2.13 -15.02 5.21
CA GLN A 33 2.75 -16.31 4.91
C GLN A 33 2.56 -17.36 6.00
N GLY A 34 2.10 -16.99 7.19
CA GLY A 34 1.72 -17.94 8.22
C GLY A 34 0.58 -18.82 7.72
N GLU A 35 0.77 -20.13 7.78
CA GLU A 35 -0.28 -21.10 7.52
C GLU A 35 -1.00 -21.42 8.82
N GLY A 36 -2.23 -21.94 8.77
CA GLY A 36 -2.95 -22.33 9.98
C GLY A 36 -4.40 -22.73 9.70
N LYS A 37 -5.31 -22.50 10.65
CA LYS A 37 -6.71 -22.94 10.51
C LYS A 37 -7.55 -21.94 9.73
N SER A 38 -7.15 -20.67 9.78
CA SER A 38 -7.79 -19.57 9.09
C SER A 38 -7.33 -19.50 7.63
N ASN A 39 -8.30 -19.36 6.72
CA ASN A 39 -8.04 -19.16 5.28
C ASN A 39 -8.07 -17.67 4.90
N PHE A 40 -8.28 -16.79 5.89
CA PHE A 40 -8.41 -15.34 5.70
C PHE A 40 -7.12 -14.60 6.05
N VAL A 41 -6.40 -15.10 7.06
CA VAL A 41 -5.16 -14.52 7.57
C VAL A 41 -4.36 -15.62 8.26
N GLY A 42 -3.03 -15.52 8.21
CA GLY A 42 -2.16 -16.39 8.99
C GLY A 42 -2.42 -16.25 10.49
N ASP A 43 -2.69 -17.38 11.16
CA ASP A 43 -3.10 -17.44 12.57
C ASP A 43 -2.20 -18.34 13.44
N GLN A 44 -1.10 -18.88 12.89
CA GLN A 44 -0.06 -19.55 13.68
C GLN A 44 0.94 -18.55 14.28
N GLU A 45 1.58 -18.95 15.38
CA GLU A 45 2.62 -18.17 16.08
C GLU A 45 3.98 -18.13 15.34
N SER A 46 4.05 -18.63 14.11
CA SER A 46 5.27 -18.61 13.29
C SER A 46 5.45 -17.26 12.58
N PHE A 47 6.69 -16.95 12.20
CA PHE A 47 7.05 -15.80 11.35
C PHE A 47 6.86 -14.39 11.92
N PHE A 48 6.32 -14.24 13.14
CA PHE A 48 6.37 -12.97 13.86
C PHE A 48 7.83 -12.55 14.05
N PHE A 49 8.18 -11.31 13.69
CA PHE A 49 9.56 -10.83 13.66
C PHE A 49 10.51 -11.71 12.82
N LEU A 50 9.98 -12.40 11.80
CA LEU A 50 10.65 -13.44 11.01
C LEU A 50 11.17 -14.63 11.84
N GLN A 51 10.61 -14.89 13.02
CA GLN A 51 10.95 -16.07 13.80
C GLN A 51 10.60 -17.35 13.03
N GLY A 52 11.51 -18.33 13.06
CA GLY A 52 11.34 -19.58 12.34
C GLY A 52 11.74 -19.54 10.86
N VAL A 53 12.09 -18.38 10.31
CA VAL A 53 12.72 -18.27 8.98
C VAL A 53 14.16 -18.78 9.06
N LYS A 54 14.46 -19.87 8.35
CA LYS A 54 15.78 -20.51 8.38
C LYS A 54 16.42 -20.60 7.01
N GLU A 55 15.61 -20.74 5.96
CA GLU A 55 16.08 -20.94 4.60
C GLU A 55 16.25 -19.61 3.86
N SER A 56 17.30 -19.48 3.06
CA SER A 56 17.54 -18.30 2.22
C SER A 56 16.36 -17.98 1.28
N SER A 57 15.66 -19.01 0.81
CA SER A 57 14.46 -18.86 -0.02
C SER A 57 13.34 -18.08 0.67
N GLN A 58 13.16 -18.27 1.98
CA GLN A 58 12.14 -17.56 2.75
C GLN A 58 12.48 -16.08 2.94
N TYR A 59 13.76 -15.73 3.06
CA TYR A 59 14.19 -14.32 3.06
C TYR A 59 13.96 -13.64 1.71
N ILE A 60 14.10 -14.37 0.60
CA ILE A 60 13.75 -13.87 -0.74
C ILE A 60 12.25 -13.62 -0.83
N VAL A 61 11.42 -14.55 -0.32
CA VAL A 61 9.95 -14.37 -0.28
C VAL A 61 9.56 -13.19 0.62
N PHE A 62 10.21 -13.01 1.76
CA PHE A 62 10.01 -11.82 2.60
C PHE A 62 10.35 -10.54 1.84
N PHE A 63 11.51 -10.49 1.18
CA PHE A 63 11.91 -9.32 0.41
C PHE A 63 10.94 -9.02 -0.74
N PHE A 64 10.45 -10.06 -1.41
CA PHE A 64 9.41 -9.95 -2.43
C PHE A 64 8.13 -9.31 -1.86
N HIS A 65 7.60 -9.82 -0.75
CA HIS A 65 6.41 -9.22 -0.14
C HIS A 65 6.66 -7.81 0.40
N PHE A 66 7.87 -7.51 0.86
CA PHE A 66 8.26 -6.17 1.30
C PHE A 66 8.15 -5.16 0.16
N THR A 67 8.73 -5.43 -1.01
CA THR A 67 8.72 -4.48 -2.13
C THR A 67 7.30 -4.21 -2.59
N PHE A 68 6.44 -5.23 -2.64
CA PHE A 68 5.03 -5.06 -3.00
C PHE A 68 4.21 -4.34 -1.91
N ALA A 69 4.44 -4.61 -0.63
CA ALA A 69 3.78 -3.91 0.47
C ALA A 69 4.16 -2.41 0.47
N ALA A 70 5.44 -2.10 0.30
CA ALA A 70 5.92 -0.72 0.17
C ALA A 70 5.34 -0.02 -1.08
N THR A 71 5.18 -0.75 -2.18
CA THR A 71 4.52 -0.24 -3.38
C THR A 71 3.05 0.10 -3.12
N ALA A 72 2.29 -0.80 -2.47
CA ALA A 72 0.90 -0.53 -2.10
C ALA A 72 0.77 0.70 -1.18
N ALA A 73 1.69 0.86 -0.22
CA ALA A 73 1.70 2.01 0.68
C ALA A 73 2.00 3.33 -0.06
N THR A 74 3.00 3.35 -0.93
CA THR A 74 3.44 4.56 -1.63
C THR A 74 2.43 5.06 -2.68
N ILE A 75 1.51 4.22 -3.18
CA ILE A 75 0.38 4.66 -4.03
C ILE A 75 -0.47 5.73 -3.32
N VAL A 76 -0.67 5.58 -2.01
CA VAL A 76 -1.48 6.52 -1.21
C VAL A 76 -0.74 7.85 -1.03
N ALA A 77 0.61 7.85 -1.02
CA ALA A 77 1.48 9.01 -0.87
C ALA A 77 1.09 10.19 -1.77
N GLY A 78 1.00 9.91 -3.07
CA GLY A 78 0.73 10.93 -4.08
C GLY A 78 -0.69 11.50 -3.96
N THR A 79 -1.65 10.69 -3.52
CA THR A 79 -3.06 11.08 -3.45
C THR A 79 -3.33 12.09 -2.33
N ILE A 80 -2.67 11.89 -1.18
CA ILE A 80 -2.84 12.72 0.02
C ILE A 80 -1.69 13.72 0.22
N ALA A 81 -0.85 13.89 -0.80
CA ALA A 81 0.23 14.87 -0.82
C ALA A 81 -0.26 16.28 -0.45
N GLU A 82 0.67 17.08 0.07
CA GLU A 82 0.49 18.50 0.42
C GLU A 82 -0.45 18.81 1.60
N ARG A 83 -1.34 17.89 1.99
CA ARG A 83 -2.40 18.14 2.99
C ARG A 83 -2.54 17.09 4.09
N CYS A 84 -1.85 15.94 4.00
CA CYS A 84 -1.76 14.99 5.10
C CYS A 84 -0.62 15.31 6.06
N LYS A 85 -0.91 15.32 7.37
CA LYS A 85 0.09 15.43 8.45
C LYS A 85 1.04 14.23 8.40
N MET A 86 2.33 14.47 8.61
CA MET A 86 3.38 13.44 8.53
C MET A 86 3.16 12.28 9.50
N VAL A 87 2.72 12.55 10.73
CA VAL A 87 2.49 11.48 11.73
C VAL A 87 1.34 10.58 11.32
N ALA A 88 0.22 11.15 10.86
CA ALA A 88 -0.92 10.39 10.35
C ALA A 88 -0.52 9.55 9.13
N TYR A 89 0.35 10.12 8.29
CA TYR A 89 0.93 9.42 7.15
C TYR A 89 1.74 8.18 7.57
N LEU A 90 2.63 8.31 8.54
CA LEU A 90 3.46 7.18 8.99
C LEU A 90 2.62 6.08 9.63
N LEU A 91 1.62 6.46 10.43
CA LEU A 91 0.73 5.51 11.08
C LEU A 91 -0.08 4.71 10.07
N TYR A 92 -0.67 5.33 9.04
CA TYR A 92 -1.41 4.56 8.03
C TYR A 92 -0.46 3.63 7.25
N SER A 93 0.74 4.10 6.90
CA SER A 93 1.70 3.33 6.10
C SER A 93 2.13 2.05 6.83
N VAL A 94 2.45 2.17 8.13
CA VAL A 94 2.76 1.01 8.98
C VAL A 94 1.54 0.11 9.13
N LEU A 95 0.34 0.65 9.39
CA LEU A 95 -0.88 -0.18 9.52
C LEU A 95 -1.24 -0.91 8.22
N LEU A 96 -1.06 -0.26 7.07
CA LEU A 96 -1.31 -0.85 5.77
C LEU A 96 -0.35 -2.01 5.51
N THR A 97 0.94 -1.81 5.73
CA THR A 97 1.98 -2.84 5.47
C THR A 97 2.05 -3.93 6.53
N ALA A 98 1.65 -3.64 7.77
CA ALA A 98 1.65 -4.59 8.87
C ALA A 98 0.36 -5.43 8.94
N PHE A 99 -0.78 -4.90 8.48
CA PHE A 99 -2.07 -5.57 8.65
C PHE A 99 -2.90 -5.68 7.37
N VAL A 100 -3.34 -4.55 6.80
CA VAL A 100 -4.32 -4.57 5.70
C VAL A 100 -3.77 -5.29 4.46
N TYR A 101 -2.58 -4.92 4.00
CA TYR A 101 -1.95 -5.54 2.85
C TYR A 101 -1.64 -7.03 3.10
N PRO A 102 -1.01 -7.43 4.22
CA PRO A 102 -0.80 -8.84 4.54
C PRO A 102 -2.04 -9.73 4.52
N VAL A 103 -3.18 -9.23 5.04
CA VAL A 103 -4.46 -9.97 5.01
C VAL A 103 -4.93 -10.20 3.57
N VAL A 104 -4.85 -9.17 2.72
CA VAL A 104 -5.20 -9.29 1.30
C VAL A 104 -4.24 -10.25 0.58
N THR A 105 -2.95 -10.13 0.85
CA THR A 105 -1.93 -11.05 0.33
C THR A 105 -2.21 -12.49 0.75
N HIS A 106 -2.53 -12.74 2.02
CA HIS A 106 -2.87 -14.08 2.48
C HIS A 106 -4.08 -14.63 1.71
N SER A 107 -5.13 -13.82 1.61
CA SER A 107 -6.39 -14.22 1.01
C SER A 107 -6.26 -14.64 -0.46
N VAL A 108 -5.41 -13.97 -1.23
CA VAL A 108 -5.29 -14.15 -2.70
C VAL A 108 -4.08 -14.97 -3.11
N TRP A 109 -2.93 -14.80 -2.46
CA TRP A 109 -1.64 -15.38 -2.87
C TRP A 109 -1.13 -16.51 -1.97
N ASN A 110 -1.62 -16.64 -0.75
CA ASN A 110 -1.24 -17.78 0.08
C ASN A 110 -1.97 -19.04 -0.40
N SER A 111 -1.28 -20.19 -0.34
CA SER A 111 -1.83 -21.51 -0.66
C SER A 111 -3.10 -21.84 0.13
N ASN A 112 -3.19 -21.36 1.37
CA ASN A 112 -4.35 -21.53 2.25
C ASN A 112 -5.40 -20.42 2.10
N GLY A 113 -5.17 -19.42 1.25
CA GLY A 113 -6.06 -18.29 1.05
C GLY A 113 -7.46 -18.71 0.57
N PHE A 114 -8.50 -18.01 1.02
CA PHE A 114 -9.87 -18.33 0.62
C PHE A 114 -10.20 -17.92 -0.84
N MET A 115 -9.41 -17.05 -1.45
CA MET A 115 -9.60 -16.57 -2.83
C MET A 115 -8.57 -17.13 -3.82
N ILE A 116 -7.66 -18.01 -3.42
CA ILE A 116 -6.63 -18.51 -4.33
C ILE A 116 -7.27 -19.18 -5.56
N ALA A 117 -6.70 -18.92 -6.75
CA ALA A 117 -7.19 -19.40 -8.05
C ALA A 117 -7.45 -20.92 -8.10
N PHE A 118 -6.67 -21.70 -7.37
CA PHE A 118 -6.66 -23.17 -7.43
C PHE A 118 -7.38 -23.84 -6.26
N ARG A 119 -8.18 -23.08 -5.51
CA ARG A 119 -8.97 -23.60 -4.39
C ARG A 119 -10.09 -24.51 -4.90
N GLU A 120 -10.21 -25.71 -4.34
CA GLU A 120 -11.29 -26.65 -4.70
C GLU A 120 -12.67 -26.17 -4.22
N ASP A 121 -12.73 -25.64 -3.00
CA ASP A 121 -13.92 -25.05 -2.36
C ASP A 121 -13.92 -23.51 -2.49
N ALA A 122 -13.73 -23.01 -3.70
CA ALA A 122 -13.62 -21.58 -3.96
C ALA A 122 -14.91 -20.81 -3.59
N LEU A 123 -14.73 -19.58 -3.09
CA LEU A 123 -15.83 -18.66 -2.82
C LEU A 123 -16.64 -18.42 -4.10
N TRP A 124 -17.96 -18.64 -4.04
CA TRP A 124 -18.86 -18.54 -5.19
C TRP A 124 -18.48 -19.45 -6.39
N GLY A 125 -17.73 -20.52 -6.13
CA GLY A 125 -17.28 -21.46 -7.17
C GLY A 125 -16.19 -20.89 -8.08
N SER A 126 -15.51 -19.80 -7.70
CA SER A 126 -14.46 -19.17 -8.50
C SER A 126 -13.32 -18.62 -7.66
N GLY A 127 -12.08 -18.97 -8.03
CA GLY A 127 -10.86 -18.40 -7.46
C GLY A 127 -10.40 -17.14 -8.20
N MET A 128 -9.59 -16.32 -7.54
CA MET A 128 -9.02 -15.09 -8.07
C MET A 128 -7.64 -15.34 -8.69
N VAL A 129 -7.48 -14.93 -9.94
CA VAL A 129 -6.18 -14.91 -10.61
C VAL A 129 -5.59 -13.51 -10.51
N ASP A 130 -4.52 -13.36 -9.74
CA ASP A 130 -3.72 -12.14 -9.68
C ASP A 130 -2.24 -12.49 -9.78
N PHE A 131 -1.63 -12.30 -10.94
CA PHE A 131 -0.26 -12.78 -11.20
C PHE A 131 0.80 -11.90 -10.53
N ALA A 132 0.63 -10.58 -10.59
CA ALA A 132 1.66 -9.61 -10.18
C ALA A 132 1.11 -8.44 -9.33
N GLY A 133 -0.15 -8.51 -8.90
CA GLY A 133 -0.68 -7.63 -7.87
C GLY A 133 -1.57 -6.52 -8.40
N SER A 134 -2.27 -6.74 -9.52
CA SER A 134 -3.29 -5.79 -9.98
C SER A 134 -4.36 -5.57 -8.90
N GLY A 135 -4.79 -6.65 -8.25
CA GLY A 135 -5.67 -6.60 -7.09
C GLY A 135 -4.90 -6.36 -5.80
N VAL A 136 -4.00 -7.28 -5.45
CA VAL A 136 -3.33 -7.32 -4.14
C VAL A 136 -2.56 -6.04 -3.83
N VAL A 137 -1.98 -5.39 -4.85
CA VAL A 137 -1.10 -4.22 -4.68
C VAL A 137 -1.79 -2.96 -5.16
N HIS A 138 -2.14 -2.91 -6.44
CA HIS A 138 -2.66 -1.69 -7.06
C HIS A 138 -4.09 -1.36 -6.63
N MET A 139 -5.00 -2.33 -6.59
CA MET A 139 -6.35 -2.10 -6.09
C MET A 139 -6.36 -1.84 -4.59
N THR A 140 -5.61 -2.59 -3.78
CA THR A 140 -5.47 -2.32 -2.33
C THR A 140 -4.97 -0.89 -2.06
N GLY A 141 -3.88 -0.48 -2.72
CA GLY A 141 -3.34 0.86 -2.62
C GLY A 141 -4.30 1.93 -3.15
N GLY A 142 -4.94 1.68 -4.29
CA GLY A 142 -5.89 2.59 -4.94
C GLY A 142 -7.17 2.81 -4.13
N CYS A 143 -7.77 1.74 -3.59
CA CYS A 143 -8.93 1.81 -2.70
C CYS A 143 -8.57 2.56 -1.41
N THR A 144 -7.41 2.26 -0.82
CA THR A 144 -6.92 2.98 0.36
C THR A 144 -6.72 4.46 0.05
N ALA A 145 -6.13 4.78 -1.10
CA ALA A 145 -5.91 6.14 -1.56
C ALA A 145 -7.22 6.90 -1.79
N LEU A 146 -8.23 6.24 -2.37
CA LEU A 146 -9.56 6.81 -2.57
C LEU A 146 -10.23 7.14 -1.23
N VAL A 147 -10.26 6.18 -0.30
CA VAL A 147 -10.83 6.40 1.04
C VAL A 147 -10.10 7.54 1.75
N ALA A 148 -8.77 7.56 1.69
CA ALA A 148 -7.97 8.63 2.28
C ALA A 148 -8.26 9.99 1.62
N ALA A 149 -8.44 10.05 0.29
CA ALA A 149 -8.79 11.27 -0.42
C ALA A 149 -10.18 11.81 -0.01
N ILE A 150 -11.15 10.92 0.21
CA ILE A 150 -12.49 11.28 0.68
C ILE A 150 -12.40 11.88 2.09
N ILE A 151 -11.67 11.22 3.00
CA ILE A 151 -11.53 11.68 4.39
C ILE A 151 -10.78 13.02 4.48
N LEU A 152 -9.68 13.18 3.74
CA LEU A 152 -8.91 14.44 3.76
C LEU A 152 -9.58 15.57 2.99
N GLY A 153 -10.43 15.23 2.01
CA GLY A 153 -11.03 16.18 1.10
C GLY A 153 -10.04 16.78 0.08
N PRO A 154 -10.49 17.77 -0.70
CA PRO A 154 -9.71 18.36 -1.77
C PRO A 154 -8.57 19.25 -1.28
N ARG A 155 -7.59 19.50 -2.16
CA ARG A 155 -6.55 20.51 -1.92
C ARG A 155 -7.18 21.91 -1.87
N ARG A 156 -6.74 22.72 -0.91
CA ARG A 156 -7.12 24.14 -0.81
C ARG A 156 -6.78 24.88 -2.11
N GLY A 157 -7.71 25.70 -2.58
CA GLY A 157 -7.59 26.44 -3.84
C GLY A 157 -7.78 25.60 -5.11
N ARG A 158 -8.26 24.35 -5.03
CA ARG A 158 -8.61 23.55 -6.21
C ARG A 158 -10.02 23.83 -6.70
N PHE A 159 -11.00 23.84 -5.79
CA PHE A 159 -12.43 23.95 -6.11
C PHE A 159 -13.13 25.13 -5.44
N TYR A 160 -12.53 25.68 -4.37
CA TYR A 160 -13.13 26.77 -3.59
C TYR A 160 -12.12 27.90 -3.42
N ASP A 161 -12.61 29.14 -3.40
CA ASP A 161 -11.84 30.33 -3.02
C ASP A 161 -11.62 30.39 -1.49
N ASN A 162 -11.02 31.49 -1.01
CA ASN A 162 -10.76 31.68 0.42
C ASN A 162 -12.04 31.93 1.24
N ASP A 163 -13.11 32.38 0.60
CA ASP A 163 -14.41 32.69 1.21
C ASP A 163 -15.35 31.47 1.16
N GLY A 164 -14.95 30.39 0.50
CA GLY A 164 -15.69 29.14 0.38
C GLY A 164 -16.57 29.04 -0.86
N ASN A 165 -16.53 30.02 -1.77
CA ASN A 165 -17.30 29.98 -3.01
C ASN A 165 -16.67 29.00 -4.00
N VAL A 166 -17.52 28.30 -4.74
CA VAL A 166 -17.10 27.32 -5.75
C VAL A 166 -16.53 28.05 -6.98
N PHE A 167 -15.37 27.59 -7.49
CA PHE A 167 -14.86 28.07 -8.76
C PHE A 167 -15.68 27.54 -9.94
N PRO A 168 -15.85 28.33 -11.03
CA PRO A 168 -16.53 27.85 -12.25
C PRO A 168 -15.87 26.60 -12.83
N GLU A 169 -14.54 26.50 -12.72
CA GLU A 169 -13.76 25.34 -13.12
C GLU A 169 -12.65 25.03 -12.09
N PRO A 170 -12.24 23.75 -11.96
CA PRO A 170 -11.17 23.39 -11.04
C PRO A 170 -9.80 23.98 -11.43
N VAL A 171 -9.19 24.74 -10.52
CA VAL A 171 -7.90 25.42 -10.74
C VAL A 171 -6.77 24.42 -10.96
N SER A 172 -6.10 24.48 -12.11
CA SER A 172 -4.99 23.58 -12.48
C SER A 172 -3.77 23.76 -11.57
N PHE A 173 -3.13 22.65 -11.21
CA PHE A 173 -1.84 22.65 -10.50
C PHE A 173 -0.75 22.10 -11.42
N PRO A 174 0.07 22.97 -12.05
CA PRO A 174 1.08 22.52 -13.00
C PRO A 174 2.14 21.65 -12.29
N PRO A 175 2.75 20.70 -13.02
CA PRO A 175 3.82 19.88 -12.47
C PRO A 175 5.05 20.73 -12.18
N HIS A 176 5.73 20.44 -11.07
CA HIS A 176 6.99 21.11 -10.74
C HIS A 176 8.14 20.75 -11.68
N SER A 177 8.21 19.50 -12.15
CA SER A 177 9.25 19.04 -13.09
C SER A 177 8.75 17.90 -13.96
N VAL A 178 8.64 18.13 -15.26
CA VAL A 178 8.26 17.10 -16.25
C VAL A 178 9.39 16.09 -16.44
N ALA A 179 10.65 16.52 -16.39
CA ALA A 179 11.81 15.64 -16.50
C ALA A 179 11.84 14.58 -15.38
N LEU A 180 11.54 14.97 -14.13
CA LEU A 180 11.46 14.03 -13.01
C LEU A 180 10.26 13.09 -13.11
N GLN A 181 9.15 13.53 -13.71
CA GLN A 181 8.01 12.66 -13.98
C GLN A 181 8.38 11.59 -15.01
N VAL A 182 9.01 11.99 -16.12
CA VAL A 182 9.47 11.06 -17.16
C VAL A 182 10.49 10.08 -16.60
N LEU A 183 11.46 10.54 -15.81
CA LEU A 183 12.43 9.67 -15.14
C LEU A 183 11.73 8.65 -14.22
N GLY A 184 10.75 9.09 -13.44
CA GLY A 184 9.94 8.21 -12.60
C GLY A 184 9.18 7.16 -13.42
N THR A 185 8.61 7.55 -14.56
CA THR A 185 7.92 6.63 -15.48
C THR A 185 8.85 5.60 -16.11
N PHE A 186 10.13 5.90 -16.33
CA PHE A 186 11.09 4.90 -16.81
C PHE A 186 11.54 3.91 -15.73
N ILE A 187 11.43 4.28 -14.45
CA ILE A 187 11.82 3.43 -13.32
C ILE A 187 10.67 2.50 -12.89
N LEU A 188 9.42 2.95 -13.03
CA LEU A 188 8.21 2.17 -12.79
C LEU A 188 7.95 1.16 -13.90
#